data_AF-A0A959S3K2-F1
#
_entry.id   AF-A0A959S3K2-F1
#
_cell.length_a   1.000
_cell.length_b   1.000
_cell.length_c   1.000
_cell.angle_alpha   90.00
_cell.angle_beta   90.00
_cell.angle_gamma   90.00
#
_symmetry.space_group_name_H-M   'P 1'
#
loop_
_entity.id
_entity.type
_entity.pdbx_description
1 polymer ?
#
loop_
_entity_poly.entity_id
_entity_poly.type
_entity_poly.pdbx_seq_one_letter_code
_entity_poly.pdbx_strand_id
1 'polypeptide(L)'
;MRPLFIIALVCTVISSANAQQVATAEYFFDTDPGVGNGTPVPGFTAADSVDVSFTVSTVGLAPGGHNLFIRYKDAQGKWGIYEGRSFYVDAGVAPQQNAPLVAQAEYFFDTDPGVGNGTALPSFTANDTVDLTSNISAAGLSIGIHQLFIRYKDAAGKWGIYEGREFEVVDCQFPLVAVSVSGAACDGAEVMLSDLSTQVEPGATYAWDVDNDGVVDYTTVGDVMHTFPGPGTYTVELMVENTDVCKDSTTIEVTVNPVYDEVVNVTICSGSDYTFPDGTEQTNITQDVVQVSTLTSSLNCDSTVTTNITVGADFQTAETASVCAGGSFTFPDGTTQTDITQQVVYTSTLQATTSSCDSLVTTTVEVITVDTAVTVNGADLVANATNADYQWLDCDNGFSTITGADAAVFMPMGNGNYAVEVTQQGCADTSSCYNVFTVGLESLTEAATVTVYPNPTNGQLYVSYPGNDQPSYMLVDASGRMLLNGVLPASGALNLSDVSDGIYQLVINTDEARHVQQIVILKQ
;
A
#
# COMPACT_ATOMS: atom_id res chain seq x y z
N MET A 1 -7.61 11.80 -92.43
CA MET A 1 -7.58 12.15 -91.00
C MET A 1 -6.53 13.23 -90.83
N ARG A 2 -6.83 14.21 -89.98
CA ARG A 2 -6.11 15.49 -89.81
C ARG A 2 -4.75 15.24 -89.14
N PRO A 3 -3.67 15.99 -89.46
CA PRO A 3 -2.45 15.92 -88.65
C PRO A 3 -2.79 16.38 -87.23
N LEU A 4 -2.59 15.47 -86.29
CA LEU A 4 -2.89 15.61 -84.88
C LEU A 4 -1.59 16.12 -84.22
N PHE A 5 -1.61 17.31 -83.64
CA PHE A 5 -0.54 17.75 -82.74
C PHE A 5 -1.10 17.65 -81.32
N ILE A 6 -0.54 16.75 -80.53
CA ILE A 6 -0.79 16.63 -79.09
C ILE A 6 0.38 17.35 -78.40
N ILE A 7 0.09 18.40 -77.64
CA ILE A 7 1.07 19.12 -76.81
C ILE A 7 0.75 18.75 -75.36
N ALA A 8 1.67 18.06 -74.70
CA ALA A 8 1.66 17.93 -73.24
C ALA A 8 2.52 19.05 -72.63
N LEU A 9 1.93 19.85 -71.75
CA LEU A 9 2.59 20.96 -71.06
C LEU A 9 2.36 20.81 -69.56
N VAL A 10 3.39 20.36 -68.85
CA VAL A 10 3.40 20.22 -67.39
C VAL A 10 3.98 21.50 -66.79
N CYS A 11 3.22 22.16 -65.92
CA CYS A 11 3.69 23.27 -65.10
C CYS A 11 3.54 22.87 -63.62
N THR A 12 4.65 22.56 -62.96
CA THR A 12 4.71 22.32 -61.52
C THR A 12 5.11 23.61 -60.81
N VAL A 13 4.24 24.14 -59.96
CA VAL A 13 4.57 25.22 -59.00
C VAL A 13 4.30 24.67 -57.61
N ILE A 14 5.35 24.46 -56.81
CA ILE A 14 5.21 24.15 -55.38
C ILE A 14 5.47 25.46 -54.62
N SER A 15 4.42 26.04 -54.07
CA SER A 15 4.53 26.89 -52.89
C SER A 15 3.23 26.82 -52.08
N SER A 16 3.36 26.53 -50.80
CA SER A 16 2.28 26.43 -49.82
C SER A 16 1.78 27.81 -49.42
N ALA A 17 0.83 28.34 -50.18
CA ALA A 17 -0.09 29.40 -49.77
C ALA A 17 -1.36 29.24 -50.60
N ASN A 18 -2.51 28.92 -49.96
CA ASN A 18 -3.85 28.70 -50.59
C ASN A 18 -3.80 28.66 -52.12
N ALA A 19 -3.46 27.50 -52.71
CA ALA A 19 -3.18 27.38 -54.13
C ALA A 19 -4.36 27.95 -54.95
N GLN A 20 -4.08 29.00 -55.71
CA GLN A 20 -5.09 29.72 -56.47
C GLN A 20 -5.37 28.92 -57.74
N GLN A 21 -6.54 28.27 -57.82
CA GLN A 21 -6.90 27.41 -58.95
C GLN A 21 -6.79 28.13 -60.30
N VAL A 22 -6.29 27.40 -61.29
CA VAL A 22 -6.32 27.84 -62.69
C VAL A 22 -7.74 27.61 -63.21
N ALA A 23 -8.44 28.68 -63.61
CA ALA A 23 -9.86 28.62 -63.94
C ALA A 23 -10.15 28.45 -65.45
N THR A 24 -9.33 29.03 -66.32
CA THR A 24 -9.46 28.89 -67.79
C THR A 24 -8.14 29.21 -68.48
N ALA A 25 -8.02 28.82 -69.76
CA ALA A 25 -6.87 29.17 -70.61
C ALA A 25 -7.32 29.64 -72.00
N GLU A 26 -6.48 30.44 -72.65
CA GLU A 26 -6.64 30.83 -74.05
C GLU A 26 -5.31 30.72 -74.80
N TYR A 27 -5.37 30.46 -76.10
CA TYR A 27 -4.22 30.34 -76.99
C TYR A 27 -4.33 31.26 -78.20
N PHE A 28 -3.19 31.63 -78.80
CA PHE A 28 -3.14 32.49 -79.99
C PHE A 28 -1.86 32.23 -80.80
N PHE A 29 -1.85 32.67 -82.06
CA PHE A 29 -0.70 32.54 -82.95
C PHE A 29 0.00 33.88 -83.18
N ASP A 30 1.33 33.86 -83.14
CA ASP A 30 2.29 34.92 -83.51
C ASP A 30 2.16 36.25 -82.77
N THR A 31 1.02 36.93 -82.90
CA THR A 31 0.77 38.25 -82.30
C THR A 31 -0.29 38.11 -81.21
N ASP A 32 0.00 38.63 -80.01
CA ASP A 32 -0.95 38.65 -78.89
C ASP A 32 -2.19 39.51 -79.23
N PRO A 33 -3.40 38.94 -79.29
CA PRO A 33 -4.63 39.67 -79.57
C PRO A 33 -5.11 40.54 -78.38
N GLY A 34 -4.36 40.54 -77.27
CA GLY A 34 -4.73 41.17 -76.01
C GLY A 34 -5.50 40.22 -75.10
N VAL A 35 -5.40 40.47 -73.80
CA VAL A 35 -5.93 39.64 -72.71
C VAL A 35 -7.43 39.37 -72.85
N GLY A 36 -7.81 38.09 -72.88
CA GLY A 36 -9.21 37.63 -73.04
C GLY A 36 -9.72 37.58 -74.48
N ASN A 37 -8.90 37.91 -75.47
CA ASN A 37 -9.26 37.88 -76.90
C ASN A 37 -8.61 36.72 -77.65
N GLY A 38 -7.95 35.79 -76.95
CA GLY A 38 -7.41 34.57 -77.52
C GLY A 38 -8.50 33.54 -77.83
N THR A 39 -8.10 32.43 -78.45
CA THR A 39 -9.00 31.30 -78.66
C THR A 39 -9.09 30.46 -77.39
N PRO A 40 -10.28 30.18 -76.83
CA PRO A 40 -10.42 29.38 -75.62
C PRO A 40 -9.86 27.97 -75.80
N VAL A 41 -9.17 27.47 -74.76
CA VAL A 41 -8.69 26.08 -74.74
C VAL A 41 -9.88 25.13 -74.52
N PRO A 42 -10.15 24.20 -75.45
CA PRO A 42 -11.28 23.29 -75.35
C PRO A 42 -11.07 22.22 -74.25
N GLY A 43 -12.15 21.91 -73.52
CA GLY A 43 -12.12 20.84 -72.52
C GLY A 43 -11.35 21.15 -71.23
N PHE A 44 -11.03 22.42 -70.98
CA PHE A 44 -10.30 22.84 -69.79
C PHE A 44 -11.08 22.56 -68.49
N THR A 45 -10.42 21.99 -67.49
CA THR A 45 -10.98 21.74 -66.15
C THR A 45 -10.14 22.47 -65.11
N ALA A 46 -10.78 23.20 -64.21
CA ALA A 46 -10.08 23.97 -63.19
C ALA A 46 -9.48 23.05 -62.11
N ALA A 47 -8.21 23.29 -61.76
CA ALA A 47 -7.49 22.57 -60.72
C ALA A 47 -6.31 23.41 -60.20
N ASP A 48 -5.69 22.94 -59.11
CA ASP A 48 -4.52 23.57 -58.49
C ASP A 48 -3.26 23.42 -59.38
N SER A 49 -3.23 22.38 -60.21
CA SER A 49 -2.31 22.19 -61.35
C SER A 49 -3.09 21.54 -62.50
N VAL A 50 -2.82 21.98 -63.74
CA VAL A 50 -3.56 21.52 -64.92
C VAL A 50 -2.59 21.04 -66.00
N ASP A 51 -2.74 19.78 -66.40
CA ASP A 51 -2.16 19.27 -67.64
C ASP A 51 -3.16 19.47 -68.78
N VAL A 52 -2.82 20.33 -69.74
CA VAL A 52 -3.67 20.59 -70.89
C VAL A 52 -3.16 19.80 -72.09
N SER A 53 -4.02 18.95 -72.64
CA SER A 53 -3.78 18.24 -73.90
C SER A 53 -4.93 18.47 -74.85
N PHE A 54 -4.68 19.17 -75.96
CA PHE A 54 -5.68 19.46 -76.97
C PHE A 54 -5.07 19.65 -78.35
N THR A 55 -5.90 19.50 -79.39
CA THR A 55 -5.48 19.67 -80.78
C THR A 55 -5.66 21.11 -81.21
N VAL A 56 -4.59 21.73 -81.70
CA VAL A 56 -4.61 23.09 -82.24
C VAL A 56 -4.70 23.04 -83.76
N SER A 57 -5.72 23.67 -84.34
CA SER A 57 -5.86 23.79 -85.79
C SER A 57 -4.92 24.85 -86.35
N THR A 58 -4.07 24.47 -87.30
CA THR A 58 -3.18 25.38 -88.05
C THR A 58 -3.79 25.87 -89.36
N VAL A 59 -5.06 25.56 -89.62
CA VAL A 59 -5.78 26.00 -90.82
C VAL A 59 -5.79 27.53 -90.90
N GLY A 60 -5.34 28.08 -92.02
CA GLY A 60 -5.30 29.52 -92.27
C GLY A 60 -3.95 30.18 -91.99
N LEU A 61 -3.00 29.45 -91.40
CA LEU A 61 -1.61 29.92 -91.29
C LEU A 61 -0.89 29.80 -92.64
N ALA A 62 -0.06 30.79 -92.95
CA ALA A 62 0.78 30.73 -94.14
C ALA A 62 1.90 29.68 -93.96
N PRO A 63 2.49 29.17 -95.03
CA PRO A 63 3.72 28.39 -94.87
C PRO A 63 4.86 29.23 -94.31
N GLY A 64 5.59 28.68 -93.34
CA GLY A 64 6.65 29.38 -92.63
C GLY A 64 6.70 29.05 -91.14
N GLY A 65 7.58 29.73 -90.42
CA GLY A 65 7.67 29.63 -88.97
C GLY A 65 6.55 30.41 -88.29
N HIS A 66 5.98 29.83 -87.25
CA HIS A 66 4.92 30.39 -86.42
C HIS A 66 5.21 30.15 -84.94
N ASN A 67 4.59 30.93 -84.06
CA ASN A 67 4.60 30.73 -82.62
C ASN A 67 3.18 30.49 -82.11
N LEU A 68 2.96 29.43 -81.35
CA LEU A 68 1.73 29.19 -80.60
C LEU A 68 1.98 29.63 -79.17
N PHE A 69 1.13 30.52 -78.65
CA PHE A 69 1.17 30.97 -77.27
C PHE A 69 -0.07 30.51 -76.51
N ILE A 70 0.08 30.25 -75.21
CA ILE A 70 -1.00 29.94 -74.27
C ILE A 70 -0.83 30.78 -73.00
N ARG A 71 -1.93 31.29 -72.45
CA ARG A 71 -1.95 31.90 -71.11
C ARG A 71 -3.15 31.44 -70.31
N TYR A 72 -3.03 31.57 -69.00
CA TYR A 72 -3.98 31.06 -68.03
C TYR A 72 -4.59 32.20 -67.21
N LYS A 73 -5.84 32.00 -66.79
CA LYS A 73 -6.57 32.89 -65.91
C LYS A 73 -6.83 32.19 -64.59
N ASP A 74 -6.55 32.85 -63.48
CA ASP A 74 -6.85 32.35 -62.15
C ASP A 74 -8.34 32.45 -61.81
N ALA A 75 -8.76 31.83 -60.71
CA ALA A 75 -10.14 31.86 -60.20
C ALA A 75 -10.65 33.27 -59.82
N GLN A 76 -9.76 34.26 -59.70
CA GLN A 76 -10.03 35.65 -59.34
C GLN A 76 -10.14 36.51 -60.60
N GLY A 77 -9.94 35.90 -61.78
CA GLY A 77 -10.11 36.52 -63.06
C GLY A 77 -8.88 37.29 -63.57
N LYS A 78 -7.72 37.13 -62.94
CA LYS A 78 -6.46 37.72 -63.40
C LYS A 78 -5.76 36.78 -64.36
N TRP A 79 -5.25 37.32 -65.46
CA TRP A 79 -4.47 36.58 -66.44
C TRP A 79 -2.99 36.60 -66.08
N GLY A 80 -2.35 35.44 -66.21
CA GLY A 80 -0.90 35.30 -66.12
C GLY A 80 -0.20 35.75 -67.41
N ILE A 81 1.14 35.65 -67.39
CA ILE A 81 1.94 35.75 -68.61
C ILE A 81 1.65 34.58 -69.54
N TYR A 82 1.96 34.73 -70.83
CA TYR A 82 1.86 33.64 -71.80
C TYR A 82 3.18 32.88 -71.93
N GLU A 83 3.08 31.58 -72.17
CA GLU A 83 4.18 30.72 -72.63
C GLU A 83 3.97 30.43 -74.12
N GLY A 84 5.04 30.24 -74.90
CA GLY A 84 4.93 29.95 -76.32
C GLY A 84 5.89 28.89 -76.82
N ARG A 85 5.49 28.23 -77.91
CA ARG A 85 6.32 27.28 -78.67
C ARG A 85 6.35 27.63 -80.14
N SER A 86 7.53 27.55 -80.75
CA SER A 86 7.69 27.73 -82.20
C SER A 86 7.37 26.44 -82.95
N PHE A 87 6.74 26.57 -84.11
CA PHE A 87 6.49 25.46 -85.02
C PHE A 87 6.61 25.95 -86.47
N TYR A 88 6.68 25.02 -87.43
CA TYR A 88 6.79 25.33 -88.85
C TYR A 88 5.61 24.73 -89.63
N VAL A 89 5.00 25.54 -90.50
CA VAL A 89 3.94 25.12 -91.43
C VAL A 89 4.57 24.97 -92.82
N ASP A 90 4.47 23.79 -93.42
CA ASP A 90 5.07 23.50 -94.72
C ASP A 90 4.19 23.97 -95.91
N ALA A 91 4.83 24.45 -96.98
CA ALA A 91 4.18 24.96 -98.18
C ALA A 91 3.82 23.82 -99.13
N GLY A 92 2.53 23.46 -99.19
CA GLY A 92 2.01 22.76 -100.37
C GLY A 92 2.05 21.23 -100.33
N VAL A 93 2.06 20.62 -99.14
CA VAL A 93 1.75 19.19 -99.03
C VAL A 93 0.25 19.04 -98.72
N ALA A 94 -0.57 18.73 -99.74
CA ALA A 94 -1.87 18.09 -99.48
C ALA A 94 -1.60 16.92 -98.51
N PRO A 95 -2.39 16.68 -97.45
CA PRO A 95 -2.01 15.81 -96.34
C PRO A 95 -1.45 14.50 -96.90
N GLN A 96 -0.11 14.37 -96.90
CA GLN A 96 0.49 13.10 -97.23
C GLN A 96 0.07 12.20 -96.09
N GLN A 97 -0.70 11.15 -96.41
CA GLN A 97 -1.13 10.15 -95.43
C GLN A 97 0.05 9.51 -94.69
N ASN A 98 1.29 9.76 -95.12
CA ASN A 98 2.53 9.29 -94.54
C ASN A 98 3.54 10.45 -94.42
N ALA A 99 3.32 11.42 -93.53
CA ALA A 99 4.45 12.24 -93.06
C ALA A 99 5.51 11.28 -92.48
N PRO A 100 6.81 11.45 -92.77
CA PRO A 100 7.82 10.56 -92.22
C PRO A 100 7.75 10.60 -90.69
N LEU A 101 7.59 9.43 -90.08
CA LEU A 101 7.54 9.30 -88.62
C LEU A 101 8.78 9.97 -88.01
N VAL A 102 8.64 10.50 -86.81
CA VAL A 102 9.81 10.83 -86.01
C VAL A 102 10.52 9.51 -85.70
N ALA A 103 11.73 9.33 -86.23
CA ALA A 103 12.41 8.04 -86.24
C ALA A 103 13.50 7.92 -85.18
N GLN A 104 14.10 9.05 -84.79
CA GLN A 104 15.12 9.12 -83.75
C GLN A 104 15.06 10.46 -83.01
N ALA A 105 15.67 10.50 -81.83
CA ALA A 105 15.88 11.74 -81.10
C ALA A 105 17.21 11.68 -80.33
N GLU A 106 17.82 12.84 -80.16
CA GLU A 106 19.05 13.01 -79.39
C GLU A 106 18.92 14.19 -78.44
N TYR A 107 19.59 14.09 -77.30
CA TYR A 107 19.65 15.12 -76.28
C TYR A 107 21.09 15.53 -75.97
N PHE A 108 21.27 16.73 -75.43
CA PHE A 108 22.54 17.26 -74.98
C PHE A 108 22.34 18.32 -73.90
N PHE A 109 23.38 18.56 -73.10
CA PHE A 109 23.38 19.59 -72.07
C PHE A 109 24.22 20.79 -72.51
N ASP A 110 23.69 21.99 -72.27
CA ASP A 110 24.29 23.32 -72.41
C ASP A 110 24.77 23.72 -73.81
N THR A 111 25.69 22.96 -74.41
CA THR A 111 26.32 23.27 -75.70
C THR A 111 25.91 22.25 -76.75
N ASP A 112 25.41 22.72 -77.90
CA ASP A 112 25.04 21.86 -79.03
C ASP A 112 26.29 21.18 -79.64
N PRO A 113 26.40 19.83 -79.60
CA PRO A 113 27.52 19.09 -80.16
C PRO A 113 27.49 19.02 -81.71
N GLY A 114 26.50 19.64 -82.34
CA GLY A 114 26.25 19.58 -83.78
C GLY A 114 25.38 18.38 -84.15
N VAL A 115 24.67 18.52 -85.27
CA VAL A 115 23.61 17.60 -85.74
C VAL A 115 24.08 16.15 -85.84
N GLY A 116 23.40 15.24 -85.13
CA GLY A 116 23.70 13.80 -85.10
C GLY A 116 24.80 13.37 -84.12
N ASN A 117 25.36 14.30 -83.34
CA ASN A 117 26.41 14.03 -82.35
C ASN A 117 25.91 14.12 -80.90
N GLY A 118 24.59 14.25 -80.68
CA GLY A 118 23.99 14.24 -79.35
C GLY A 118 23.91 12.83 -78.77
N THR A 119 23.49 12.73 -77.51
CA THR A 119 23.25 11.44 -76.86
C THR A 119 21.90 10.90 -77.29
N ALA A 120 21.86 9.66 -77.79
CA ALA A 120 20.61 9.03 -78.19
C ALA A 120 19.68 8.79 -76.98
N LEU A 121 18.38 8.98 -77.16
CA LEU A 121 17.41 8.68 -76.11
C LEU A 121 17.34 7.15 -75.84
N PRO A 122 17.40 6.70 -74.57
CA PRO A 122 17.54 5.27 -74.22
C PRO A 122 16.38 4.37 -74.68
N SER A 123 15.19 4.94 -74.92
CA SER A 123 14.01 4.23 -75.41
C SER A 123 13.21 5.16 -76.31
N PHE A 124 13.32 4.93 -77.62
CA PHE A 124 12.64 5.73 -78.63
C PHE A 124 11.83 4.82 -79.55
N THR A 125 10.53 5.08 -79.65
CA THR A 125 9.64 4.37 -80.58
C THR A 125 9.21 5.34 -81.67
N ALA A 126 9.45 4.96 -82.93
CA ALA A 126 9.11 5.83 -84.05
C ALA A 126 7.59 5.96 -84.19
N ASN A 127 7.10 7.19 -84.25
CA ASN A 127 5.69 7.48 -84.40
C ASN A 127 5.47 8.86 -85.04
N ASP A 128 4.23 9.18 -85.40
CA ASP A 128 3.85 10.50 -85.93
C ASP A 128 3.93 11.59 -84.83
N THR A 129 3.64 11.21 -83.58
CA THR A 129 3.87 11.97 -82.35
C THR A 129 4.62 11.10 -81.34
N VAL A 130 5.68 11.63 -80.75
CA VAL A 130 6.49 10.92 -79.73
C VAL A 130 6.46 11.69 -78.42
N ASP A 131 5.95 11.04 -77.38
CA ASP A 131 6.03 11.53 -76.01
C ASP A 131 7.34 11.06 -75.37
N LEU A 132 8.02 11.98 -74.68
CA LEU A 132 9.22 11.68 -73.93
C LEU A 132 8.86 11.39 -72.47
N THR A 133 8.78 10.10 -72.13
CA THR A 133 8.52 9.63 -70.76
C THR A 133 9.76 9.03 -70.09
N SER A 134 10.91 9.04 -70.78
CA SER A 134 12.15 8.46 -70.27
C SER A 134 12.91 9.46 -69.41
N ASN A 135 13.38 9.02 -68.24
CA ASN A 135 14.24 9.83 -67.39
C ASN A 135 15.60 10.04 -68.08
N ILE A 136 16.03 11.30 -68.17
CA ILE A 136 17.36 11.67 -68.66
C ILE A 136 18.25 11.89 -67.43
N SER A 137 19.34 11.13 -67.35
CA SER A 137 20.28 11.24 -66.23
C SER A 137 21.07 12.55 -66.32
N ALA A 138 21.08 13.32 -65.22
CA ALA A 138 21.93 14.48 -65.02
C ALA A 138 23.28 14.11 -64.34
N ALA A 139 23.58 12.81 -64.19
CA ALA A 139 24.80 12.36 -63.52
C ALA A 139 26.05 12.86 -64.25
N GLY A 140 26.97 13.48 -63.50
CA GLY A 140 28.22 14.02 -64.03
C GLY A 140 28.15 15.48 -64.46
N LEU A 141 26.99 16.14 -64.37
CA LEU A 141 26.91 17.60 -64.46
C LEU A 141 27.43 18.25 -63.18
N SER A 142 27.97 19.46 -63.32
CA SER A 142 28.39 20.28 -62.19
C SER A 142 27.18 20.82 -61.42
N ILE A 143 27.40 21.27 -60.19
CA ILE A 143 26.40 22.06 -59.46
C ILE A 143 26.17 23.39 -60.19
N GLY A 144 24.91 23.81 -60.29
CA GLY A 144 24.48 25.05 -60.90
C GLY A 144 23.43 24.86 -61.98
N ILE A 145 23.17 25.93 -62.72
CA ILE A 145 22.15 25.99 -63.75
C ILE A 145 22.65 25.33 -65.04
N HIS A 146 21.85 24.41 -65.58
CA HIS A 146 22.09 23.68 -66.81
C HIS A 146 20.87 23.75 -67.75
N GLN A 147 21.09 23.55 -69.04
CA GLN A 147 20.02 23.47 -70.04
C GLN A 147 20.03 22.12 -70.76
N LEU A 148 18.92 21.40 -70.70
CA LEU A 148 18.70 20.17 -71.46
C LEU A 148 18.05 20.51 -72.80
N PHE A 149 18.70 20.15 -73.90
CA PHE A 149 18.17 20.29 -75.26
C PHE A 149 17.85 18.93 -75.88
N ILE A 150 16.81 18.88 -76.71
CA ILE A 150 16.40 17.69 -77.45
C ILE A 150 16.04 18.07 -78.89
N ARG A 151 16.53 17.30 -79.86
CA ARG A 151 16.08 17.39 -81.26
C ARG A 151 15.76 16.03 -81.85
N TYR A 152 14.99 16.07 -82.92
CA TYR A 152 14.39 14.89 -83.53
C TYR A 152 14.81 14.73 -84.99
N LYS A 153 14.91 13.48 -85.42
CA LYS A 153 15.18 13.08 -86.81
C LYS A 153 13.96 12.39 -87.37
N ASP A 154 13.53 12.80 -88.55
CA ASP A 154 12.45 12.11 -89.26
C ASP A 154 12.94 10.80 -89.92
N ALA A 155 12.00 9.98 -90.38
CA ALA A 155 12.28 8.72 -91.10
C ALA A 155 12.96 8.94 -92.47
N ALA A 156 12.96 10.17 -93.01
CA ALA A 156 13.72 10.55 -94.20
C ALA A 156 15.18 10.93 -93.88
N GLY A 157 15.54 10.93 -92.59
CA GLY A 157 16.87 11.18 -92.09
C GLY A 157 17.22 12.65 -91.87
N LYS A 158 16.24 13.56 -91.94
CA LYS A 158 16.43 15.00 -91.72
C LYS A 158 16.22 15.33 -90.24
N TRP A 159 17.15 16.10 -89.68
CA TRP A 159 17.03 16.62 -88.32
C TRP A 159 16.23 17.92 -88.29
N GLY A 160 15.36 18.03 -87.29
CA GLY A 160 14.64 19.26 -86.95
C GLY A 160 15.47 20.22 -86.09
N ILE A 161 14.83 21.29 -85.64
CA ILE A 161 15.37 22.17 -84.59
C ILE A 161 15.38 21.46 -83.23
N TYR A 162 16.16 21.96 -82.28
CA TYR A 162 16.11 21.51 -80.88
C TYR A 162 15.18 22.39 -80.04
N GLU A 163 14.63 21.81 -78.98
CA GLU A 163 13.90 22.47 -77.89
C GLU A 163 14.70 22.30 -76.60
N GLY A 164 14.80 23.34 -75.77
CA GLY A 164 15.59 23.35 -74.54
C GLY A 164 14.77 23.69 -73.29
N ARG A 165 15.15 23.11 -72.14
CA ARG A 165 14.63 23.46 -70.81
C ARG A 165 15.76 23.64 -69.82
N GLU A 166 15.66 24.68 -69.00
CA GLU A 166 16.60 24.97 -67.92
C GLU A 166 16.24 24.17 -66.66
N PHE A 167 17.27 23.70 -65.94
CA PHE A 167 17.15 23.06 -64.64
C PHE A 167 18.40 23.34 -63.80
N GLU A 168 18.30 23.19 -62.48
CA GLU A 168 19.42 23.38 -61.56
C GLU A 168 19.84 22.04 -60.96
N VAL A 169 21.15 21.77 -60.98
CA VAL A 169 21.77 20.68 -60.23
C VAL A 169 22.25 21.28 -58.92
N VAL A 170 21.62 20.91 -57.81
CA VAL A 170 22.04 21.33 -56.46
C VAL A 170 22.88 20.25 -55.79
N ASP A 171 23.83 20.67 -54.94
CA ASP A 171 24.47 19.74 -54.01
C ASP A 171 23.52 19.52 -52.85
N CYS A 172 23.19 18.26 -52.57
CA CYS A 172 22.30 17.92 -51.47
C CYS A 172 23.13 17.23 -50.40
N GLN A 173 23.62 18.01 -49.44
CA GLN A 173 24.30 17.45 -48.28
C GLN A 173 23.27 16.92 -47.29
N PHE A 174 23.07 15.60 -47.27
CA PHE A 174 22.20 14.96 -46.29
C PHE A 174 22.81 15.10 -44.89
N PRO A 175 22.02 15.54 -43.88
CA PRO A 175 22.46 15.42 -42.51
C PRO A 175 22.63 13.93 -42.18
N LEU A 176 23.67 13.58 -41.42
CA LEU A 176 23.82 12.24 -40.87
C LEU A 176 23.20 12.23 -39.48
N VAL A 177 21.95 11.78 -39.41
CA VAL A 177 21.18 11.86 -38.17
C VAL A 177 21.56 10.74 -37.22
N ALA A 178 21.86 11.09 -35.98
CA ALA A 178 22.18 10.15 -34.92
C ALA A 178 21.60 10.64 -33.59
N VAL A 179 21.07 9.70 -32.82
CA VAL A 179 20.48 9.96 -31.50
C VAL A 179 21.03 8.95 -30.50
N SER A 180 21.12 9.35 -29.24
CA SER A 180 21.44 8.45 -28.13
C SER A 180 20.57 8.75 -26.92
N VAL A 181 20.44 7.74 -26.05
CA VAL A 181 19.86 7.92 -24.72
C VAL A 181 20.97 7.73 -23.70
N SER A 182 21.08 8.67 -22.75
CA SER A 182 22.05 8.58 -21.67
C SER A 182 21.37 8.27 -20.34
N GLY A 183 21.98 7.38 -19.56
CA GLY A 183 21.44 6.95 -18.26
C GLY A 183 20.35 5.88 -18.35
N ALA A 184 19.78 5.56 -17.20
CA ALA A 184 18.66 4.63 -17.10
C ALA A 184 17.34 5.37 -17.32
N ALA A 185 16.51 4.88 -18.23
CA ALA A 185 15.13 5.35 -18.37
C ALA A 185 14.26 4.61 -17.34
N CYS A 186 13.74 5.35 -16.38
CA CYS A 186 12.91 4.83 -15.29
C CYS A 186 11.53 5.46 -15.34
N ASP A 187 10.52 4.71 -14.94
CA ASP A 187 9.14 5.20 -14.88
C ASP A 187 9.03 6.48 -14.04
N GLY A 188 8.35 7.49 -14.58
CA GLY A 188 8.20 8.81 -13.97
C GLY A 188 9.45 9.72 -13.99
N ALA A 189 10.60 9.27 -14.50
CA ALA A 189 11.81 10.10 -14.62
C ALA A 189 11.91 10.79 -16.00
N GLU A 190 12.52 11.97 -16.05
CA GLU A 190 12.90 12.60 -17.32
C GLU A 190 14.08 11.86 -17.95
N VAL A 191 13.91 11.45 -19.20
CA VAL A 191 14.92 10.77 -20.03
C VAL A 191 15.55 11.79 -20.97
N MET A 192 16.88 11.80 -21.04
CA MET A 192 17.64 12.66 -21.95
C MET A 192 17.85 11.97 -23.29
N LEU A 193 17.30 12.57 -24.35
CA LEU A 193 17.52 12.22 -25.74
C LEU A 193 18.57 13.18 -26.30
N SER A 194 19.76 12.67 -26.60
CA SER A 194 20.88 13.50 -27.08
C SER A 194 21.02 13.41 -28.60
N ASP A 195 21.09 14.58 -29.23
CA ASP A 195 21.39 14.69 -30.66
C ASP A 195 22.90 14.52 -30.90
N LEU A 196 23.24 13.55 -31.75
CA LEU A 196 24.60 13.26 -32.19
C LEU A 196 24.78 13.50 -33.70
N SER A 197 23.83 14.19 -34.33
CA SER A 197 23.80 14.39 -35.78
C SER A 197 25.02 15.16 -36.27
N THR A 198 25.51 14.79 -37.45
CA THR A 198 26.62 15.47 -38.13
C THR A 198 26.21 15.90 -39.54
N GLN A 199 27.02 16.72 -40.21
CA GLN A 199 26.67 17.31 -41.51
C GLN A 199 25.39 18.19 -41.48
N VAL A 200 25.06 18.72 -40.29
CA VAL A 200 23.93 19.63 -40.07
C VAL A 200 24.35 21.07 -40.40
N GLU A 201 23.56 21.73 -41.23
CA GLU A 201 23.80 23.11 -41.65
C GLU A 201 23.31 24.14 -40.63
N PRO A 202 23.93 25.33 -40.55
CA PRO A 202 23.38 26.44 -39.80
C PRO A 202 21.99 26.82 -40.32
N GLY A 203 20.96 26.65 -39.50
CA GLY A 203 19.56 26.92 -39.89
C GLY A 203 18.75 25.67 -40.24
N ALA A 204 19.34 24.47 -40.11
CA ALA A 204 18.59 23.22 -40.18
C ALA A 204 17.43 23.18 -39.17
N THR A 205 16.38 22.45 -39.53
CA THR A 205 15.20 22.23 -38.67
C THR A 205 15.18 20.80 -38.15
N TYR A 206 14.57 20.63 -36.99
CA TYR A 206 14.52 19.39 -36.24
C TYR A 206 13.05 19.01 -36.00
N ALA A 207 12.75 17.73 -36.08
CA ALA A 207 11.49 17.15 -35.70
C ALA A 207 11.74 15.88 -34.90
N TRP A 208 11.38 15.93 -33.62
CA TRP A 208 11.38 14.79 -32.70
C TRP A 208 9.96 14.25 -32.61
N ASP A 209 9.82 12.96 -32.86
CA ASP A 209 8.60 12.17 -32.66
C ASP A 209 8.96 11.08 -31.65
N VAL A 210 8.52 11.24 -30.40
CA VAL A 210 9.02 10.44 -29.26
C VAL A 210 8.25 9.15 -29.02
N ASP A 211 7.11 8.97 -29.70
CA ASP A 211 6.33 7.73 -29.69
C ASP A 211 6.15 7.10 -31.08
N ASN A 212 6.73 7.73 -32.11
CA ASN A 212 6.76 7.30 -33.51
C ASN A 212 5.34 7.11 -34.07
N ASP A 213 4.44 8.04 -33.75
CA ASP A 213 3.05 8.06 -34.21
C ASP A 213 2.85 8.87 -35.51
N GLY A 214 3.90 9.54 -36.00
CA GLY A 214 3.92 10.39 -37.18
C GLY A 214 3.57 11.86 -36.90
N VAL A 215 3.38 12.23 -35.64
CA VAL A 215 3.16 13.59 -35.16
C VAL A 215 4.44 14.09 -34.47
N VAL A 216 4.86 15.30 -34.83
CA VAL A 216 6.05 15.90 -34.20
C VAL A 216 5.71 16.43 -32.82
N ASP A 217 6.38 15.90 -31.80
CA ASP A 217 6.28 16.35 -30.40
C ASP A 217 7.14 17.58 -30.11
N TYR A 218 8.37 17.59 -30.63
CA TYR A 218 9.31 18.68 -30.39
C TYR A 218 10.02 19.12 -31.66
N THR A 219 10.23 20.43 -31.78
CA THR A 219 11.05 21.03 -32.85
C THR A 219 12.34 21.64 -32.31
N THR A 220 12.78 21.19 -31.14
CA THR A 220 13.98 21.68 -30.46
C THR A 220 15.23 21.28 -31.23
N VAL A 221 16.13 22.23 -31.46
CA VAL A 221 17.45 21.97 -32.04
C VAL A 221 18.34 21.38 -30.95
N GLY A 222 18.90 20.20 -31.21
CA GLY A 222 19.74 19.47 -30.25
C GLY A 222 18.92 18.65 -29.25
N ASP A 223 19.44 18.50 -28.03
CA ASP A 223 18.93 17.57 -27.01
C ASP A 223 17.52 17.91 -26.50
N VAL A 224 16.76 16.87 -26.16
CA VAL A 224 15.41 16.95 -25.59
C VAL A 224 15.30 16.11 -24.31
N MET A 225 14.58 16.62 -23.32
CA MET A 225 14.15 15.86 -22.15
C MET A 225 12.71 15.42 -22.35
N HIS A 226 12.41 14.13 -22.09
CA HIS A 226 11.07 13.58 -22.23
C HIS A 226 10.73 12.63 -21.08
N THR A 227 9.49 12.68 -20.58
CA THR A 227 8.97 11.72 -19.58
C THR A 227 7.93 10.83 -20.24
N PHE A 228 8.23 9.54 -20.31
CA PHE A 228 7.35 8.55 -20.91
C PHE A 228 6.18 8.21 -19.97
N PRO A 229 5.00 7.83 -20.52
CA PRO A 229 3.77 7.64 -19.74
C PRO A 229 3.74 6.39 -18.85
N GLY A 230 4.71 5.49 -18.97
CA GLY A 230 4.82 4.30 -18.14
C GLY A 230 5.94 3.35 -18.57
N PRO A 231 6.11 2.21 -17.87
CA PRO A 231 7.09 1.20 -18.24
C PRO A 231 6.76 0.57 -19.60
N GLY A 232 7.79 0.36 -20.41
CA GLY A 232 7.63 -0.16 -21.78
C GLY A 232 8.79 0.20 -22.68
N THR A 233 8.71 -0.22 -23.94
CA THR A 233 9.67 0.17 -24.97
C THR A 233 8.99 1.13 -25.93
N TYR A 234 9.60 2.30 -26.12
CA TYR A 234 9.15 3.37 -27.00
C TYR A 234 10.15 3.53 -28.14
N THR A 235 9.66 3.80 -29.34
CA THR A 235 10.51 4.13 -30.49
C THR A 235 10.50 5.64 -30.64
N VAL A 236 11.68 6.26 -30.61
CA VAL A 236 11.85 7.69 -30.82
C VAL A 236 12.46 7.89 -32.20
N GLU A 237 11.84 8.72 -33.03
CA GLU A 237 12.39 9.21 -34.30
C GLU A 237 12.92 10.64 -34.16
N LEU A 238 14.12 10.87 -34.70
CA LEU A 238 14.67 12.20 -34.95
C LEU A 238 14.80 12.39 -36.46
N MET A 239 14.20 13.46 -36.98
CA MET A 239 14.40 13.93 -38.36
C MET A 239 15.09 15.29 -38.35
N VAL A 240 16.11 15.44 -39.20
CA VAL A 240 16.81 16.71 -39.41
C VAL A 240 16.72 17.08 -40.88
N GLU A 241 16.37 18.34 -41.15
CA GLU A 241 16.28 18.91 -42.50
C GLU A 241 17.22 20.11 -42.62
N ASN A 242 18.20 19.99 -43.51
CA ASN A 242 19.15 21.06 -43.86
C ASN A 242 18.47 22.17 -44.68
N THR A 243 19.16 23.30 -44.85
CA THR A 243 18.55 24.49 -45.50
C THR A 243 18.24 24.28 -46.98
N ASP A 244 18.89 23.29 -47.61
CA ASP A 244 18.67 22.87 -48.99
C ASP A 244 17.54 21.82 -49.14
N VAL A 245 16.65 21.69 -48.15
CA VAL A 245 15.48 20.77 -48.11
C VAL A 245 15.87 19.28 -48.01
N CYS A 246 17.16 19.00 -47.95
CA CYS A 246 17.70 17.65 -47.76
C CYS A 246 17.49 17.20 -46.32
N LYS A 247 16.76 16.09 -46.15
CA LYS A 247 16.40 15.54 -44.86
C LYS A 247 16.77 14.08 -44.73
N ASP A 248 17.12 13.69 -43.52
CA ASP A 248 17.35 12.31 -43.12
C ASP A 248 16.71 12.08 -41.73
N SER A 249 16.45 10.83 -41.38
CA SER A 249 15.89 10.48 -40.08
C SER A 249 16.48 9.19 -39.53
N THR A 250 16.40 9.02 -38.21
CA THR A 250 16.84 7.81 -37.53
C THR A 250 15.96 7.53 -36.33
N THR A 251 15.91 6.26 -35.92
CA THR A 251 15.11 5.81 -34.78
C THR A 251 15.96 5.15 -33.70
N ILE A 252 15.57 5.30 -32.43
CA ILE A 252 16.14 4.57 -31.28
C ILE A 252 15.04 3.97 -30.42
N GLU A 253 15.28 2.78 -29.87
CA GLU A 253 14.40 2.17 -28.87
C GLU A 253 14.81 2.62 -27.46
N VAL A 254 13.87 3.18 -26.72
CA VAL A 254 14.02 3.58 -25.32
C VAL A 254 13.20 2.63 -24.45
N THR A 255 13.88 1.87 -23.60
CA THR A 255 13.21 0.95 -22.65
C THR A 255 13.10 1.62 -21.28
N VAL A 256 11.88 1.99 -20.91
CA VAL A 256 11.50 2.58 -19.62
C VAL A 256 11.21 1.45 -18.63
N ASN A 257 12.01 1.40 -17.58
CA ASN A 257 11.92 0.34 -16.57
C ASN A 257 10.96 0.74 -15.44
N PRO A 258 10.18 -0.22 -14.90
CA PRO A 258 9.30 0.07 -13.77
C PRO A 258 10.10 0.41 -12.51
N VAL A 259 9.53 1.31 -11.70
CA VAL A 259 9.98 1.57 -10.33
C VAL A 259 8.87 1.11 -9.39
N TYR A 260 9.23 0.36 -8.34
CA TYR A 260 8.27 -0.09 -7.34
C TYR A 260 8.45 0.71 -6.05
N ASP A 261 7.34 1.18 -5.48
CA ASP A 261 7.27 1.73 -4.13
C ASP A 261 6.27 0.90 -3.33
N GLU A 262 6.78 0.11 -2.38
CA GLU A 262 5.99 -0.80 -1.56
C GLU A 262 5.98 -0.34 -0.09
N VAL A 263 4.81 -0.38 0.54
CA VAL A 263 4.67 -0.13 1.98
C VAL A 263 4.39 -1.42 2.71
N VAL A 264 5.31 -1.83 3.58
CA VAL A 264 5.18 -3.02 4.44
C VAL A 264 4.92 -2.55 5.87
N ASN A 265 3.85 -3.04 6.48
CA ASN A 265 3.54 -2.76 7.89
C ASN A 265 3.82 -4.01 8.73
N VAL A 266 4.68 -3.89 9.74
CA VAL A 266 5.06 -4.97 10.65
C VAL A 266 4.78 -4.54 12.08
N THR A 267 4.24 -5.44 12.89
CA THR A 267 4.14 -5.26 14.34
C THR A 267 5.15 -6.17 15.02
N ILE A 268 6.01 -5.61 15.86
CA ILE A 268 7.00 -6.34 16.65
C ILE A 268 6.88 -6.00 18.13
N CYS A 269 7.56 -6.76 18.98
CA CYS A 269 7.60 -6.47 20.41
C CYS A 269 8.73 -5.53 20.79
N SER A 270 8.51 -4.76 21.86
CA SER A 270 9.54 -3.90 22.42
C SER A 270 10.82 -4.70 22.72
N GLY A 271 11.95 -4.20 22.23
CA GLY A 271 13.26 -4.83 22.33
C GLY A 271 13.57 -5.87 21.24
N SER A 272 12.66 -6.10 20.28
CA SER A 272 12.94 -6.99 19.15
C SER A 272 13.93 -6.37 18.17
N ASP A 273 14.63 -7.23 17.44
CA ASP A 273 15.48 -6.86 16.31
C ASP A 273 14.68 -7.04 15.00
N TYR A 274 15.01 -6.24 13.97
CA TYR A 274 14.40 -6.36 12.65
C TYR A 274 15.44 -6.15 11.55
N THR A 275 15.44 -7.02 10.54
CA THR A 275 16.26 -6.90 9.33
C THR A 275 15.39 -6.38 8.19
N PHE A 276 15.75 -5.23 7.63
CA PHE A 276 15.03 -4.58 6.55
C PHE A 276 15.32 -5.22 5.18
N PRO A 277 14.48 -4.97 4.16
CA PRO A 277 14.65 -5.54 2.82
C PRO A 277 16.01 -5.25 2.14
N ASP A 278 16.66 -4.13 2.48
CA ASP A 278 18.02 -3.81 2.01
C ASP A 278 19.15 -4.54 2.76
N GLY A 279 18.81 -5.38 3.74
CA GLY A 279 19.75 -6.12 4.58
C GLY A 279 20.32 -5.33 5.76
N THR A 280 19.92 -4.06 5.94
CA THR A 280 20.25 -3.33 7.17
C THR A 280 19.49 -3.92 8.35
N GLU A 281 20.10 -3.88 9.53
CA GLU A 281 19.51 -4.40 10.76
C GLU A 281 19.34 -3.29 11.77
N GLN A 282 18.20 -3.27 12.45
CA GLN A 282 18.00 -2.45 13.63
C GLN A 282 17.70 -3.35 14.81
N THR A 283 18.49 -3.19 15.86
CA THR A 283 18.39 -3.98 17.08
C THR A 283 17.69 -3.22 18.20
N ASN A 284 17.07 -3.96 19.12
CA ASN A 284 16.46 -3.45 20.34
C ASN A 284 15.46 -2.29 20.10
N ILE A 285 14.49 -2.51 19.20
CA ILE A 285 13.51 -1.51 18.81
C ILE A 285 12.47 -1.31 19.92
N THR A 286 12.40 -0.11 20.51
CA THR A 286 11.54 0.21 21.66
C THR A 286 10.44 1.25 21.36
N GLN A 287 10.44 1.81 20.15
CA GLN A 287 9.47 2.79 19.65
C GLN A 287 9.17 2.50 18.19
N ASP A 288 8.07 3.03 17.65
CA ASP A 288 7.73 2.89 16.23
C ASP A 288 8.86 3.41 15.33
N VAL A 289 9.13 2.69 14.25
CA VAL A 289 10.20 2.99 13.30
C VAL A 289 9.61 3.03 11.90
N VAL A 290 10.01 4.03 11.12
CA VAL A 290 9.79 4.05 9.68
C VAL A 290 11.16 4.07 9.01
N GLN A 291 11.42 3.07 8.18
CA GLN A 291 12.65 2.99 7.40
C GLN A 291 12.35 2.75 5.93
N VAL A 292 13.07 3.47 5.07
CA VAL A 292 13.03 3.27 3.62
C VAL A 292 14.26 2.50 3.20
N SER A 293 14.04 1.32 2.61
CA SER A 293 15.08 0.50 1.99
C SER A 293 15.16 0.78 0.50
N THR A 294 16.34 1.13 -0.01
CA THR A 294 16.59 1.29 -1.45
C THR A 294 17.17 -0.01 -2.00
N LEU A 295 16.46 -0.64 -2.93
CA LEU A 295 16.88 -1.85 -3.61
C LEU A 295 17.48 -1.48 -4.96
N THR A 296 18.79 -1.71 -5.09
CA THR A 296 19.53 -1.38 -6.30
C THR A 296 19.20 -2.39 -7.39
N SER A 297 18.61 -1.94 -8.50
CA SER A 297 18.41 -2.82 -9.65
C SER A 297 19.67 -2.82 -10.52
N SER A 298 19.89 -3.90 -11.28
CA SER A 298 20.99 -3.95 -12.26
C SER A 298 20.89 -2.91 -13.37
N LEU A 299 19.78 -2.15 -13.42
CA LEU A 299 19.47 -1.13 -14.42
C LEU A 299 19.41 0.28 -13.82
N ASN A 300 19.83 0.48 -12.56
CA ASN A 300 19.82 1.77 -11.83
C ASN A 300 18.44 2.45 -11.71
N CYS A 301 17.35 1.75 -12.04
CA CYS A 301 15.99 2.13 -11.64
C CYS A 301 15.73 1.46 -10.29
N ASP A 302 16.17 2.13 -9.24
CA ASP A 302 16.12 1.59 -7.89
C ASP A 302 14.69 1.62 -7.37
N SER A 303 14.28 0.56 -6.68
CA SER A 303 12.97 0.47 -6.05
C SER A 303 13.08 0.81 -4.56
N THR A 304 12.01 1.30 -3.96
CA THR A 304 11.96 1.60 -2.53
C THR A 304 10.95 0.72 -1.82
N VAL A 305 11.33 0.26 -0.63
CA VAL A 305 10.39 -0.40 0.30
C VAL A 305 10.36 0.40 1.58
N THR A 306 9.21 1.01 1.89
CA THR A 306 8.97 1.69 3.15
C THR A 306 8.43 0.68 4.15
N THR A 307 9.22 0.36 5.17
CA THR A 307 8.81 -0.51 6.27
C THR A 307 8.36 0.34 7.46
N ASN A 308 7.07 0.25 7.81
CA ASN A 308 6.49 0.82 9.01
C ASN A 308 6.46 -0.26 10.11
N ILE A 309 7.28 -0.10 11.12
CA ILE A 309 7.31 -0.95 12.30
C ILE A 309 6.49 -0.28 13.40
N THR A 310 5.46 -0.96 13.87
CA THR A 310 4.72 -0.60 15.09
C THR A 310 5.18 -1.47 16.24
N VAL A 311 5.56 -0.85 17.36
CA VAL A 311 5.94 -1.58 18.58
C VAL A 311 4.69 -1.87 19.40
N GLY A 312 4.34 -3.16 19.49
CA GLY A 312 3.26 -3.64 20.34
C GLY A 312 3.61 -3.47 21.81
N ALA A 313 2.62 -3.05 22.62
CA ALA A 313 2.76 -2.99 24.06
C ALA A 313 2.78 -4.40 24.66
N ASP A 314 3.70 -4.65 25.60
CA ASP A 314 3.64 -5.79 26.50
C ASP A 314 2.64 -5.45 27.63
N PHE A 315 1.57 -6.25 27.74
CA PHE A 315 0.63 -6.07 28.84
C PHE A 315 1.18 -6.73 30.09
N GLN A 316 1.52 -5.91 31.09
CA GLN A 316 1.85 -6.37 32.43
C GLN A 316 0.72 -6.02 33.40
N THR A 317 0.08 -7.04 33.96
CA THR A 317 -0.98 -6.87 34.95
C THR A 317 -0.58 -7.54 36.25
N ALA A 318 -0.91 -6.89 37.37
CA ALA A 318 -0.76 -7.46 38.70
C ALA A 318 -2.14 -7.77 39.29
N GLU A 319 -2.29 -8.94 39.89
CA GLU A 319 -3.51 -9.34 40.59
C GLU A 319 -3.21 -10.05 41.91
N THR A 320 -4.20 -10.07 42.80
CA THR A 320 -4.12 -10.74 44.10
C THR A 320 -5.21 -11.78 44.25
N ALA A 321 -4.86 -12.89 44.89
CA ALA A 321 -5.79 -13.97 45.26
C ALA A 321 -5.46 -14.46 46.68
N SER A 322 -6.40 -15.14 47.34
CA SER A 322 -6.19 -15.70 48.67
C SER A 322 -6.60 -17.16 48.74
N VAL A 323 -5.81 -17.98 49.42
CA VAL A 323 -6.10 -19.40 49.69
C VAL A 323 -5.94 -19.72 51.16
N CYS A 324 -6.67 -20.72 51.67
CA CYS A 324 -6.42 -21.26 53.00
C CYS A 324 -5.04 -21.95 53.04
N ALA A 325 -4.38 -21.93 54.20
CA ALA A 325 -3.12 -22.64 54.40
C ALA A 325 -3.24 -24.12 53.99
N GLY A 326 -2.29 -24.60 53.17
CA GLY A 326 -2.31 -25.93 52.57
C GLY A 326 -3.16 -26.06 51.31
N GLY A 327 -3.88 -25.00 50.90
CA GLY A 327 -4.66 -24.96 49.68
C GLY A 327 -3.80 -24.94 48.41
N SER A 328 -4.47 -24.96 47.25
CA SER A 328 -3.85 -24.87 45.93
C SER A 328 -4.41 -23.72 45.11
N PHE A 329 -3.57 -23.13 44.26
CA PHE A 329 -3.98 -22.10 43.30
C PHE A 329 -3.48 -22.45 41.89
N THR A 330 -4.34 -22.25 40.89
CA THR A 330 -3.99 -22.39 39.46
C THR A 330 -3.83 -21.02 38.86
N PHE A 331 -2.63 -20.72 38.38
CA PHE A 331 -2.27 -19.45 37.77
C PHE A 331 -2.85 -19.29 36.35
N PRO A 332 -2.89 -18.06 35.80
CA PRO A 332 -3.46 -17.80 34.48
C PRO A 332 -2.88 -18.60 33.31
N ASP A 333 -1.61 -19.05 33.40
CA ASP A 333 -0.98 -19.93 32.41
C ASP A 333 -1.32 -21.42 32.59
N GLY A 334 -2.16 -21.75 33.56
CA GLY A 334 -2.58 -23.11 33.90
C GLY A 334 -1.63 -23.86 34.83
N THR A 335 -0.49 -23.27 35.20
CA THR A 335 0.38 -23.86 36.22
C THR A 335 -0.32 -23.88 37.57
N THR A 336 -0.18 -24.96 38.34
CA THR A 336 -0.86 -25.11 39.63
C THR A 336 0.18 -25.31 40.71
N GLN A 337 0.07 -24.53 41.79
CA GLN A 337 0.85 -24.73 43.00
C GLN A 337 -0.06 -25.27 44.11
N THR A 338 0.36 -26.39 44.70
CA THR A 338 -0.33 -27.04 45.83
C THR A 338 0.39 -26.75 47.14
N ASP A 339 -0.28 -27.06 48.25
CA ASP A 339 0.28 -27.00 49.61
C ASP A 339 0.86 -25.62 49.98
N ILE A 340 0.14 -24.55 49.60
CA ILE A 340 0.56 -23.17 49.81
C ILE A 340 0.45 -22.82 51.31
N THR A 341 1.60 -22.65 51.97
CA THR A 341 1.68 -22.34 53.41
C THR A 341 2.26 -20.96 53.72
N GLN A 342 2.79 -20.27 52.71
CA GLN A 342 3.29 -18.89 52.78
C GLN A 342 2.90 -18.14 51.49
N GLN A 343 2.99 -16.81 51.51
CA GLN A 343 2.71 -15.98 50.34
C GLN A 343 3.53 -16.42 49.12
N VAL A 344 2.88 -16.48 47.97
CA VAL A 344 3.51 -16.84 46.69
C VAL A 344 3.36 -15.68 45.72
N VAL A 345 4.45 -15.34 45.03
CA VAL A 345 4.42 -14.43 43.88
C VAL A 345 4.85 -15.22 42.66
N TYR A 346 3.99 -15.28 41.64
CA TYR A 346 4.22 -16.04 40.42
C TYR A 346 3.89 -15.19 39.19
N THR A 347 4.74 -15.26 38.16
CA THR A 347 4.52 -14.53 36.91
C THR A 347 4.18 -15.54 35.81
N SER A 348 2.92 -15.49 35.35
CA SER A 348 2.44 -16.28 34.22
C SER A 348 2.78 -15.61 32.91
N THR A 349 3.31 -16.39 31.97
CA THR A 349 3.53 -16.00 30.57
C THR A 349 2.36 -16.50 29.72
N LEU A 350 1.54 -15.58 29.20
CA LEU A 350 0.46 -15.92 28.28
C LEU A 350 0.94 -15.69 26.85
N GLN A 351 1.20 -16.79 26.14
CA GLN A 351 1.64 -16.73 24.75
C GLN A 351 0.50 -16.27 23.85
N ALA A 352 0.74 -15.22 23.07
CA ALA A 352 -0.21 -14.79 22.06
C ALA A 352 -0.17 -15.75 20.86
N THR A 353 -1.33 -16.24 20.44
CA THR A 353 -1.43 -17.15 19.28
C THR A 353 -1.38 -16.41 17.93
N THR A 354 -1.45 -15.08 17.94
CA THR A 354 -1.44 -14.22 16.75
C THR A 354 -0.65 -12.95 17.03
N SER A 355 0.57 -12.83 16.51
CA SER A 355 1.37 -11.61 16.24
C SER A 355 1.44 -10.46 17.27
N SER A 356 0.86 -10.59 18.45
CA SER A 356 0.93 -9.62 19.54
C SER A 356 1.95 -10.09 20.56
N CYS A 357 2.46 -9.17 21.37
CA CYS A 357 3.42 -9.52 22.40
C CYS A 357 2.81 -10.44 23.45
N ASP A 358 3.65 -11.32 23.99
CA ASP A 358 3.29 -12.14 25.13
C ASP A 358 2.89 -11.24 26.29
N SER A 359 1.86 -11.64 27.02
CA SER A 359 1.41 -10.89 28.20
C SER A 359 1.96 -11.53 29.47
N LEU A 360 2.33 -10.70 30.44
CA LEU A 360 2.79 -11.15 31.75
C LEU A 360 1.73 -10.82 32.80
N VAL A 361 1.28 -11.86 33.51
CA VAL A 361 0.38 -11.68 34.66
C VAL A 361 1.14 -12.03 35.93
N THR A 362 1.43 -11.04 36.76
CA THR A 362 2.04 -11.27 38.08
C THR A 362 0.93 -11.46 39.11
N THR A 363 0.78 -12.69 39.59
CA THR A 363 -0.21 -13.05 40.61
C THR A 363 0.47 -13.12 41.98
N THR A 364 -0.08 -12.41 42.96
CA THR A 364 0.30 -12.52 44.37
C THR A 364 -0.78 -13.30 45.12
N VAL A 365 -0.45 -14.51 45.58
CA VAL A 365 -1.34 -15.35 46.36
C VAL A 365 -1.02 -15.18 47.84
N GLU A 366 -1.97 -14.62 48.58
CA GLU A 366 -1.93 -14.49 50.04
C GLU A 366 -2.46 -15.75 50.72
N VAL A 367 -1.91 -16.08 51.89
CA VAL A 367 -2.31 -17.26 52.66
C VAL A 367 -3.10 -16.83 53.87
N ILE A 368 -4.31 -17.39 53.99
CA ILE A 368 -5.16 -17.24 55.16
C ILE A 368 -4.83 -18.39 56.12
N THR A 369 -4.28 -18.04 57.28
CA THR A 369 -4.07 -18.97 58.40
C THR A 369 -5.16 -18.77 59.44
N VAL A 370 -5.72 -19.86 59.93
CA VAL A 370 -6.70 -19.85 61.02
C VAL A 370 -5.96 -20.06 62.34
N ASP A 371 -6.21 -19.21 63.33
CA ASP A 371 -5.68 -19.42 64.68
C ASP A 371 -6.56 -20.42 65.44
N THR A 372 -6.09 -21.66 65.55
CA THR A 372 -6.79 -22.73 66.27
C THR A 372 -6.32 -22.89 67.71
N ALA A 373 -5.50 -21.96 68.24
CA ALA A 373 -5.01 -22.08 69.60
C ALA A 373 -6.15 -21.87 70.61
N VAL A 374 -6.20 -22.73 71.63
CA VAL A 374 -7.11 -22.59 72.77
C VAL A 374 -6.32 -22.36 74.04
N THR A 375 -6.74 -21.37 74.82
CA THR A 375 -6.28 -21.16 76.20
C THR A 375 -7.20 -21.89 77.16
N VAL A 376 -6.61 -22.67 78.07
CA VAL A 376 -7.33 -23.43 79.11
C VAL A 376 -7.25 -22.66 80.43
N ASN A 377 -8.40 -22.26 80.97
CA ASN A 377 -8.51 -21.54 82.24
C ASN A 377 -9.33 -22.36 83.25
N GLY A 378 -8.66 -23.22 84.02
CA GLY A 378 -9.34 -24.18 84.90
C GLY A 378 -10.09 -25.22 84.08
N ALA A 379 -11.43 -25.18 84.10
CA ALA A 379 -12.28 -26.03 83.26
C ALA A 379 -12.78 -25.35 81.98
N ASP A 380 -12.65 -24.02 81.87
CA ASP A 380 -13.15 -23.25 80.72
C ASP A 380 -12.12 -23.25 79.58
N LEU A 381 -12.62 -23.36 78.36
CA LEU A 381 -11.82 -23.32 77.15
C LEU A 381 -12.10 -22.03 76.38
N VAL A 382 -11.05 -21.31 76.01
CA VAL A 382 -11.15 -20.03 75.29
C VAL A 382 -10.41 -20.14 73.97
N ALA A 383 -11.12 -20.02 72.85
CA ALA A 383 -10.50 -19.89 71.54
C ALA A 383 -9.77 -18.54 71.44
N ASN A 384 -8.50 -18.57 71.06
CA ASN A 384 -7.66 -17.37 70.98
C ASN A 384 -7.92 -16.55 69.72
N ALA A 385 -8.43 -17.19 68.67
CA ALA A 385 -8.82 -16.54 67.43
C ALA A 385 -9.75 -15.37 67.72
N THR A 386 -9.57 -14.25 67.03
CA THR A 386 -10.47 -13.07 67.10
C THR A 386 -11.12 -12.84 65.75
N ASN A 387 -12.28 -12.17 65.72
CA ASN A 387 -13.07 -11.94 64.49
C ASN A 387 -13.30 -13.23 63.69
N ALA A 388 -13.64 -14.31 64.40
CA ALA A 388 -13.88 -15.63 63.85
C ALA A 388 -15.27 -16.11 64.25
N ASP A 389 -15.79 -17.07 63.50
CA ASP A 389 -16.91 -17.90 63.94
C ASP A 389 -16.37 -19.14 64.66
N TYR A 390 -17.05 -19.60 65.69
CA TYR A 390 -16.63 -20.74 66.52
C TYR A 390 -17.72 -21.81 66.56
N GLN A 391 -17.30 -23.07 66.60
CA GLN A 391 -18.17 -24.20 66.92
C GLN A 391 -17.40 -25.20 67.77
N TRP A 392 -17.81 -25.38 69.02
CA TRP A 392 -17.17 -26.38 69.88
C TRP A 392 -17.64 -27.79 69.54
N LEU A 393 -16.71 -28.73 69.60
CA LEU A 393 -16.84 -30.10 69.15
C LEU A 393 -16.50 -31.05 70.30
N ASP A 394 -17.24 -32.16 70.39
CA ASP A 394 -16.96 -33.26 71.28
C ASP A 394 -16.03 -34.27 70.57
N CYS A 395 -14.76 -34.29 70.98
CA CYS A 395 -13.77 -35.20 70.41
C CYS A 395 -14.03 -36.67 70.76
N ASP A 396 -14.64 -36.94 71.92
CA ASP A 396 -14.95 -38.30 72.35
C ASP A 396 -16.11 -38.90 71.54
N ASN A 397 -16.94 -38.05 70.96
CA ASN A 397 -17.99 -38.41 70.02
C ASN A 397 -17.63 -38.09 68.55
N GLY A 398 -16.36 -38.28 68.18
CA GLY A 398 -15.91 -38.17 66.79
C GLY A 398 -16.01 -36.76 66.21
N PHE A 399 -15.73 -35.73 67.01
CA PHE A 399 -15.87 -34.31 66.67
C PHE A 399 -17.31 -33.88 66.38
N SER A 400 -18.30 -34.49 67.03
CA SER A 400 -19.69 -34.06 66.87
C SER A 400 -19.90 -32.63 67.39
N THR A 401 -20.65 -31.81 66.67
CA THR A 401 -20.95 -30.43 67.08
C THR A 401 -21.75 -30.37 68.37
N ILE A 402 -21.33 -29.53 69.31
CA ILE A 402 -22.05 -29.27 70.55
C ILE A 402 -23.07 -28.16 70.30
N THR A 403 -24.36 -28.50 70.41
CA THR A 403 -25.44 -27.56 70.10
C THR A 403 -25.41 -26.34 71.01
N GLY A 404 -25.39 -25.14 70.41
CA GLY A 404 -25.38 -23.86 71.12
C GLY A 404 -24.03 -23.44 71.70
N ALA A 405 -22.95 -24.16 71.38
CA ALA A 405 -21.60 -23.80 71.76
C ALA A 405 -20.87 -23.09 70.60
N ASP A 406 -21.31 -21.87 70.31
CA ASP A 406 -20.85 -21.03 69.19
C ASP A 406 -20.08 -19.77 69.65
N ALA A 407 -19.83 -19.66 70.95
CA ALA A 407 -19.05 -18.56 71.53
C ALA A 407 -17.55 -18.89 71.60
N ALA A 408 -16.71 -17.84 71.60
CA ALA A 408 -15.26 -17.97 71.78
C ALA A 408 -14.88 -18.64 73.12
N VAL A 409 -15.76 -18.59 74.13
CA VAL A 409 -15.58 -19.25 75.44
C VAL A 409 -16.56 -20.39 75.57
N PHE A 410 -16.06 -21.57 75.92
CA PHE A 410 -16.84 -22.75 76.21
C PHE A 410 -16.65 -23.21 77.66
N MET A 411 -17.77 -23.52 78.31
CA MET A 411 -17.83 -23.99 79.69
C MET A 411 -18.36 -25.43 79.72
N PRO A 412 -17.49 -26.44 79.69
CA PRO A 412 -17.89 -27.85 79.73
C PRO A 412 -18.74 -28.20 80.96
N MET A 413 -19.81 -28.97 80.76
CA MET A 413 -20.67 -29.46 81.84
C MET A 413 -20.19 -30.78 82.47
N GLY A 414 -19.17 -31.42 81.88
CA GLY A 414 -18.60 -32.65 82.40
C GLY A 414 -17.22 -32.95 81.80
N ASN A 415 -16.57 -33.96 82.36
CA ASN A 415 -15.29 -34.47 81.85
C ASN A 415 -15.43 -34.88 80.39
N GLY A 416 -14.45 -34.51 79.57
CA GLY A 416 -14.41 -34.88 78.17
C GLY A 416 -13.24 -34.24 77.43
N ASN A 417 -13.08 -34.63 76.18
CA ASN A 417 -12.16 -34.01 75.24
C ASN A 417 -12.93 -33.09 74.28
N TYR A 418 -12.53 -31.83 74.22
CA TYR A 418 -13.22 -30.83 73.42
C TYR A 418 -12.26 -30.13 72.47
N ALA A 419 -12.72 -29.81 71.26
CA ALA A 419 -12.01 -29.01 70.28
C ALA A 419 -12.90 -27.85 69.80
N VAL A 420 -12.32 -26.84 69.16
CA VAL A 420 -13.06 -25.78 68.49
C VAL A 420 -12.74 -25.78 67.02
N GLU A 421 -13.77 -25.80 66.18
CA GLU A 421 -13.66 -25.41 64.78
C GLU A 421 -13.76 -23.89 64.72
N VAL A 422 -12.75 -23.27 64.14
CA VAL A 422 -12.64 -21.82 63.98
C VAL A 422 -12.75 -21.52 62.49
N THR A 423 -13.64 -20.59 62.11
CA THR A 423 -13.73 -20.09 60.73
C THR A 423 -13.31 -18.62 60.69
N GLN A 424 -12.23 -18.33 59.96
CA GLN A 424 -11.70 -16.98 59.74
C GLN A 424 -11.56 -16.71 58.24
N GLN A 425 -12.18 -15.62 57.76
CA GLN A 425 -12.10 -15.18 56.36
C GLN A 425 -12.46 -16.27 55.34
N GLY A 426 -13.40 -17.16 55.69
CA GLY A 426 -13.87 -18.26 54.84
C GLY A 426 -13.04 -19.54 54.92
N CYS A 427 -11.94 -19.56 55.68
CA CYS A 427 -11.15 -20.75 55.97
C CYS A 427 -11.53 -21.31 57.34
N ALA A 428 -11.77 -22.62 57.41
CA ALA A 428 -12.07 -23.32 58.65
C ALA A 428 -10.92 -24.27 59.00
N ASP A 429 -10.53 -24.28 60.28
CA ASP A 429 -9.60 -25.26 60.82
C ASP A 429 -10.00 -25.64 62.24
N THR A 430 -9.60 -26.83 62.68
CA THR A 430 -10.01 -27.40 63.97
C THR A 430 -8.82 -27.50 64.90
N SER A 431 -9.00 -27.02 66.13
CA SER A 431 -7.98 -27.17 67.17
C SER A 431 -7.68 -28.63 67.49
N SER A 432 -6.54 -28.88 68.14
CA SER A 432 -6.34 -30.15 68.85
C SER A 432 -7.44 -30.36 69.91
N CYS A 433 -7.64 -31.59 70.34
CA CYS A 433 -8.52 -31.89 71.47
C CYS A 433 -7.86 -31.50 72.79
N TYR A 434 -8.59 -30.74 73.60
CA TYR A 434 -8.20 -30.36 74.95
C TYR A 434 -8.98 -31.20 75.94
N ASN A 435 -8.26 -31.91 76.78
CA ASN A 435 -8.87 -32.69 77.84
C ASN A 435 -9.27 -31.78 79.00
N VAL A 436 -10.53 -31.84 79.41
CA VAL A 436 -11.04 -31.12 80.58
C VAL A 436 -11.42 -32.14 81.64
N PHE A 437 -10.77 -32.03 82.79
CA PHE A 437 -11.18 -32.71 84.01
C PHE A 437 -11.87 -31.72 84.95
N THR A 438 -13.14 -31.94 85.23
CA THR A 438 -13.81 -31.36 86.39
C THR A 438 -13.49 -32.20 87.65
N VAL A 439 -12.22 -32.57 87.89
CA VAL A 439 -11.78 -33.45 89.02
C VAL A 439 -12.54 -33.11 90.32
N GLY A 440 -12.97 -34.07 91.12
CA GLY A 440 -12.67 -35.49 91.16
C GLY A 440 -12.82 -35.96 92.60
N LEU A 441 -13.38 -37.15 92.80
CA LEU A 441 -13.48 -37.79 94.12
C LEU A 441 -12.10 -38.35 94.52
N GLU A 442 -11.07 -37.51 94.62
CA GLU A 442 -9.77 -37.88 95.21
C GLU A 442 -9.58 -37.16 96.55
N SER A 443 -9.60 -37.98 97.61
CA SER A 443 -9.02 -37.78 98.94
C SER A 443 -8.52 -36.37 99.28
N LEU A 444 -9.42 -35.53 99.79
CA LEU A 444 -9.09 -34.24 100.42
C LEU A 444 -8.32 -34.48 101.73
N THR A 445 -6.99 -34.48 101.68
CA THR A 445 -6.19 -34.06 102.81
C THR A 445 -6.30 -32.53 102.91
N GLU A 446 -7.05 -32.07 103.91
CA GLU A 446 -6.95 -30.70 104.48
C GLU A 446 -7.25 -29.49 103.57
N ALA A 447 -8.22 -29.59 102.64
CA ALA A 447 -8.85 -28.39 102.06
C ALA A 447 -10.28 -28.20 102.58
N ALA A 448 -10.48 -27.02 103.19
CA ALA A 448 -11.72 -26.32 103.48
C ALA A 448 -13.01 -26.94 102.86
N THR A 449 -13.76 -27.74 103.63
CA THR A 449 -15.01 -28.34 103.13
C THR A 449 -16.07 -27.27 102.90
N VAL A 450 -16.42 -27.04 101.64
CA VAL A 450 -17.58 -26.22 101.27
C VAL A 450 -18.83 -26.94 101.76
N THR A 451 -19.58 -26.32 102.66
CA THR A 451 -20.83 -26.90 103.18
C THR A 451 -22.01 -25.99 102.83
N VAL A 452 -23.11 -26.60 102.41
CA VAL A 452 -24.31 -25.90 101.93
C VAL A 452 -25.49 -26.30 102.81
N TYR A 453 -26.11 -25.33 103.50
CA TYR A 453 -27.18 -25.60 104.45
C TYR A 453 -28.16 -24.42 104.61
N PRO A 454 -29.42 -24.65 105.06
CA PRO A 454 -30.06 -25.96 105.14
C PRO A 454 -30.36 -26.52 103.74
N ASN A 455 -30.24 -27.83 103.58
CA ASN A 455 -30.66 -28.55 102.36
C ASN A 455 -31.49 -29.76 102.78
N PRO A 456 -32.83 -29.79 102.58
CA PRO A 456 -33.63 -28.81 101.81
C PRO A 456 -33.71 -27.40 102.40
N THR A 457 -33.91 -26.38 101.54
CA THR A 457 -34.12 -24.97 101.92
C THR A 457 -35.54 -24.48 101.56
N ASN A 458 -36.05 -23.47 102.26
CA ASN A 458 -37.31 -22.79 101.94
C ASN A 458 -37.11 -21.45 101.18
N GLY A 459 -35.93 -21.23 100.60
CA GLY A 459 -35.59 -20.01 99.86
C GLY A 459 -34.44 -19.20 100.45
N GLN A 460 -33.87 -19.59 101.59
CA GLN A 460 -32.64 -19.02 102.13
C GLN A 460 -31.57 -20.12 102.28
N LEU A 461 -30.44 -19.97 101.60
CA LEU A 461 -29.36 -20.95 101.59
C LEU A 461 -28.08 -20.30 102.10
N TYR A 462 -27.27 -21.03 102.86
CA TYR A 462 -25.95 -20.60 103.31
C TYR A 462 -24.88 -21.53 102.76
N VAL A 463 -23.83 -20.94 102.22
CA VAL A 463 -22.63 -21.62 101.75
C VAL A 463 -21.50 -21.22 102.68
N SER A 464 -20.99 -22.18 103.45
CA SER A 464 -19.81 -21.99 104.28
C SER A 464 -18.57 -22.44 103.50
N TYR A 465 -17.68 -21.49 103.23
CA TYR A 465 -16.42 -21.71 102.55
C TYR A 465 -15.26 -21.21 103.42
N PRO A 466 -14.35 -22.10 103.86
CA PRO A 466 -13.21 -21.72 104.72
C PRO A 466 -11.99 -21.09 104.00
N GLY A 467 -12.01 -20.91 102.68
CA GLY A 467 -10.90 -20.32 101.92
C GLY A 467 -10.83 -18.79 102.00
N ASN A 468 -9.72 -18.21 101.52
CA ASN A 468 -9.44 -16.78 101.59
C ASN A 468 -9.78 -16.00 100.29
N ASP A 469 -10.15 -16.70 99.22
CA ASP A 469 -10.66 -16.16 97.96
C ASP A 469 -12.17 -15.86 98.03
N GLN A 470 -12.66 -15.10 97.05
CA GLN A 470 -14.09 -14.85 96.89
C GLN A 470 -14.67 -15.78 95.82
N PRO A 471 -15.26 -16.92 96.20
CA PRO A 471 -15.77 -17.86 95.22
C PRO A 471 -16.95 -17.29 94.45
N SER A 472 -17.08 -17.68 93.19
CA SER A 472 -18.29 -17.42 92.41
C SER A 472 -19.28 -18.59 92.56
N TYR A 473 -20.57 -18.32 92.38
CA TYR A 473 -21.61 -19.33 92.40
C TYR A 473 -22.49 -19.24 91.15
N MET A 474 -23.06 -20.38 90.77
CA MET A 474 -24.05 -20.50 89.71
C MET A 474 -25.11 -21.54 90.13
N LEU A 475 -26.38 -21.18 90.00
CA LEU A 475 -27.50 -22.08 90.23
C LEU A 475 -28.10 -22.49 88.89
N VAL A 476 -28.17 -23.80 88.63
CA VAL A 476 -28.78 -24.35 87.42
C VAL A 476 -29.93 -25.29 87.77
N ASP A 477 -30.96 -25.32 86.91
CA ASP A 477 -32.05 -26.30 87.02
C ASP A 477 -31.66 -27.68 86.47
N ALA A 478 -32.55 -28.68 86.62
CA ALA A 478 -32.30 -30.06 86.18
C ALA A 478 -32.09 -30.23 84.66
N SER A 479 -32.40 -29.19 83.86
CA SER A 479 -32.12 -29.17 82.42
C SER A 479 -30.78 -28.49 82.07
N GLY A 480 -30.01 -28.06 83.08
CA GLY A 480 -28.75 -27.33 82.91
C GLY A 480 -28.93 -25.83 82.68
N ARG A 481 -30.16 -25.30 82.69
CA ARG A 481 -30.41 -23.88 82.47
C ARG A 481 -30.01 -23.09 83.72
N MET A 482 -29.18 -22.08 83.50
CA MET A 482 -28.74 -21.13 84.52
C MET A 482 -29.89 -20.23 84.99
N LEU A 483 -30.09 -20.17 86.31
CA LEU A 483 -31.12 -19.37 86.96
C LEU A 483 -30.55 -18.17 87.71
N LEU A 484 -29.42 -18.37 88.39
CA LEU A 484 -28.72 -17.33 89.15
C LEU A 484 -27.22 -17.53 89.00
N ASN A 485 -26.45 -16.43 89.03
CA ASN A 485 -25.01 -16.46 89.19
C ASN A 485 -24.53 -15.24 89.98
N GLY A 486 -23.29 -15.26 90.45
CA GLY A 486 -22.67 -14.11 91.08
C GLY A 486 -21.44 -14.48 91.90
N VAL A 487 -20.93 -13.52 92.66
CA VAL A 487 -19.88 -13.74 93.67
C VAL A 487 -20.56 -14.07 95.00
N LEU A 488 -20.04 -15.07 95.71
CA LEU A 488 -20.58 -15.47 97.00
C LEU A 488 -20.36 -14.33 98.02
N PRO A 489 -21.43 -13.83 98.68
CA PRO A 489 -21.28 -12.78 99.68
C PRO A 489 -20.42 -13.24 100.86
N ALA A 490 -19.73 -12.31 101.54
CA ALA A 490 -18.94 -12.62 102.73
C ALA A 490 -19.75 -13.29 103.88
N SER A 491 -21.08 -13.11 103.87
CA SER A 491 -21.99 -13.78 104.81
C SER A 491 -22.31 -15.24 104.44
N GLY A 492 -21.93 -15.68 103.23
CA GLY A 492 -22.31 -16.97 102.65
C GLY A 492 -23.79 -17.10 102.28
N ALA A 493 -24.61 -16.05 102.48
CA ALA A 493 -26.06 -16.12 102.36
C ALA A 493 -26.52 -15.88 100.91
N LEU A 494 -27.25 -16.84 100.35
CA LEU A 494 -27.91 -16.78 99.05
C LEU A 494 -29.44 -16.71 99.24
N ASN A 495 -30.07 -15.73 98.59
CA ASN A 495 -31.51 -15.57 98.57
C ASN A 495 -32.08 -16.24 97.31
N LEU A 496 -32.86 -17.30 97.50
CA LEU A 496 -33.50 -18.11 96.48
C LEU A 496 -35.03 -17.98 96.52
N SER A 497 -35.55 -16.91 97.14
CA SER A 497 -36.99 -16.65 97.25
C SER A 497 -37.70 -16.46 95.91
N ASP A 498 -36.97 -16.14 94.83
CA ASP A 498 -37.53 -16.02 93.47
C ASP A 498 -37.38 -17.30 92.63
N VAL A 499 -36.71 -18.34 93.16
CA VAL A 499 -36.52 -19.63 92.49
C VAL A 499 -37.63 -20.60 92.90
N SER A 500 -38.33 -21.20 91.94
CA SER A 500 -39.43 -22.15 92.21
C SER A 500 -38.99 -23.38 93.02
N ASP A 501 -39.96 -24.14 93.55
CA ASP A 501 -39.68 -25.43 94.19
C ASP A 501 -39.11 -26.43 93.18
N GLY A 502 -38.08 -27.16 93.60
CA GLY A 502 -37.41 -28.09 92.69
C GLY A 502 -36.04 -28.56 93.18
N ILE A 503 -35.41 -29.38 92.34
CA ILE A 503 -34.05 -29.85 92.50
C ILE A 503 -33.16 -29.01 91.58
N TYR A 504 -32.10 -28.45 92.15
CA TYR A 504 -31.16 -27.59 91.47
C TYR A 504 -29.73 -28.07 91.74
N GLN A 505 -28.80 -27.70 90.87
CA GLN A 505 -27.37 -27.83 91.14
C GLN A 505 -26.81 -26.44 91.43
N LEU A 506 -26.19 -26.30 92.60
CA LEU A 506 -25.39 -25.16 92.96
C LEU A 506 -23.92 -25.47 92.65
N VAL A 507 -23.37 -24.74 91.70
CA VAL A 507 -21.96 -24.77 91.34
C VAL A 507 -21.26 -23.63 92.07
N ILE A 508 -20.13 -23.91 92.71
CA ILE A 508 -19.28 -22.94 93.41
C ILE A 508 -17.88 -23.09 92.83
N ASN A 509 -17.37 -22.05 92.19
CA ASN A 509 -16.01 -22.03 91.65
C ASN A 509 -15.12 -21.23 92.59
N THR A 510 -14.08 -21.88 93.13
CA THR A 510 -12.97 -21.26 93.85
C THR A 510 -11.78 -21.13 92.92
N ASP A 511 -10.71 -20.47 93.37
CA ASP A 511 -9.45 -20.41 92.61
C ASP A 511 -8.81 -21.81 92.41
N GLU A 512 -9.13 -22.78 93.28
CA GLU A 512 -8.50 -24.10 93.32
C GLU A 512 -9.39 -25.23 92.78
N ALA A 513 -10.72 -25.11 92.88
CA ALA A 513 -11.63 -26.21 92.57
C ALA A 513 -13.05 -25.74 92.21
N ARG A 514 -13.75 -26.59 91.43
CA ARG A 514 -15.19 -26.47 91.19
C ARG A 514 -15.94 -27.44 92.08
N HIS A 515 -16.79 -26.90 92.96
CA HIS A 515 -17.67 -27.67 93.82
C HIS A 515 -19.08 -27.67 93.26
N VAL A 516 -19.70 -28.84 93.12
CA VAL A 516 -21.09 -28.97 92.66
C VAL A 516 -21.91 -29.66 93.74
N GLN A 517 -22.95 -28.98 94.23
CA GLN A 517 -23.83 -29.49 95.27
C GLN A 517 -25.28 -29.48 94.78
N GLN A 518 -25.93 -30.63 94.83
CA GLN A 518 -27.37 -30.70 94.62
C GLN A 518 -28.10 -30.08 95.81
N ILE A 519 -29.01 -29.14 95.54
CA ILE A 519 -29.85 -28.50 96.54
C ILE A 519 -31.34 -28.71 96.20
N VAL A 520 -32.16 -28.83 97.25
CA VAL A 520 -33.60 -29.00 97.13
C VAL A 520 -34.27 -27.77 97.72
N ILE A 521 -35.10 -27.09 96.93
CA ILE A 521 -35.90 -25.94 97.35
C ILE A 521 -37.35 -26.40 97.53
N LEU A 522 -37.88 -26.22 98.74
CA LEU A 522 -39.25 -26.53 99.13
C LEU A 522 -39.84 -25.35 99.92
N LYS A 523 -40.62 -24.50 99.26
CA LYS A 523 -41.36 -23.43 99.91
C LYS A 523 -42.66 -24.01 100.47
N GLN A 524 -42.91 -23.76 101.76
CA GLN A 524 -44.19 -24.09 102.39
C GLN A 524 -45.25 -23.06 102.06
#